data_AF-A0A0S3PX19-F1
#
_entry.id   AF-A0A0S3PX19-F1
#
_cell.length_a   1.000
_cell.length_b   1.000
_cell.length_c   1.000
_cell.angle_alpha   90.00
_cell.angle_beta   90.00
_cell.angle_gamma   90.00
#
_symmetry.space_group_name_H-M   'P 1'
#
loop_
_entity.id
_entity.type
_entity.pdbx_description
1 polymer ?
#
loop_
_entity_poly.entity_id
_entity_poly.type
_entity_poly.pdbx_seq_one_letter_code
_entity_poly.pdbx_strand_id
1 'polypeptide(L)'
;MGLIAKTILGLAIAGAFASWIVGAVYFARSLASMNAAAGPSRWMAVAAWPFATKQIKGAAAENAAVVNKAIIVFFLCLTLAVLTISLSTNYNRIAK
;
A
#
# COMPACT_ATOMS: atom_id res chain seq x y z
N MET A 1 13.75 20.83 -4.94
CA MET A 1 13.37 20.00 -3.78
C MET A 1 14.42 20.14 -2.69
N GLY A 2 14.05 20.75 -1.56
CA GLY A 2 14.91 20.86 -0.38
C GLY A 2 15.12 19.52 0.34
N LEU A 3 16.09 19.48 1.25
CA LEU A 3 16.45 18.27 2.00
C LEU A 3 15.25 17.67 2.77
N ILE A 4 14.43 18.51 3.40
CA ILE A 4 13.22 18.10 4.14
C ILE A 4 12.21 17.41 3.22
N ALA A 5 12.00 17.91 2.01
CA ALA A 5 11.06 17.30 1.07
C ALA A 5 11.56 15.91 0.59
N LYS A 6 12.87 15.74 0.44
CA LYS A 6 13.47 14.45 0.08
C LYS A 6 13.32 13.43 1.19
N THR A 7 13.52 13.83 2.45
CA THR A 7 13.37 12.92 3.60
C THR A 7 11.92 12.50 3.79
N ILE A 8 10.97 13.44 3.72
CA ILE A 8 9.53 13.14 3.79
C ILE A 8 9.11 12.19 2.65
N LEU A 9 9.55 12.46 1.42
CA LEU A 9 9.27 11.59 0.28
C LEU A 9 9.84 10.19 0.48
N GLY A 10 11.09 10.07 0.95
CA GLY A 10 11.72 8.79 1.23
C GLY A 10 10.96 7.99 2.29
N LEU A 11 10.56 8.64 3.39
CA LEU A 11 9.76 8.01 4.45
C LEU A 11 8.38 7.58 3.94
N ALA A 12 7.72 8.40 3.13
CA ALA A 12 6.43 8.08 2.54
C ALA A 12 6.53 6.84 1.62
N ILE A 13 7.56 6.78 0.77
CA ILE A 13 7.80 5.62 -0.10
C ILE A 13 8.12 4.37 0.73
N ALA A 14 8.97 4.49 1.75
CA ALA A 14 9.31 3.36 2.63
C ALA A 14 8.08 2.84 3.39
N GLY A 15 7.22 3.73 3.90
CA GLY A 15 5.96 3.39 4.54
C GLY A 15 4.96 2.71 3.59
N ALA A 16 4.87 3.18 2.34
CA ALA A 16 4.08 2.53 1.30
C ALA A 16 4.61 1.11 1.01
N PHE A 17 5.93 0.93 0.88
CA PHE A 17 6.52 -0.39 0.66
C PHE A 17 6.29 -1.34 1.85
N ALA A 18 6.52 -0.88 3.08
CA ALA A 18 6.34 -1.68 4.28
C ALA A 18 4.88 -2.12 4.44
N SER A 19 3.93 -1.19 4.30
CA SER A 19 2.49 -1.50 4.37
C SER A 19 2.03 -2.41 3.23
N TRP A 20 2.57 -2.24 2.02
CA TRP A 20 2.29 -3.13 0.89
C TRP A 20 2.75 -4.56 1.15
N ILE A 21 3.96 -4.76 1.69
CA ILE A 21 4.49 -6.09 2.04
C ILE A 21 3.63 -6.73 3.12
N VAL A 22 3.29 -5.99 4.18
CA VAL A 22 2.42 -6.48 5.26
C VAL A 22 1.08 -6.93 4.68
N GLY A 23 0.40 -6.08 3.90
CA GLY A 23 -0.86 -6.43 3.26
C GLY A 23 -0.75 -7.66 2.37
N ALA A 24 0.30 -7.78 1.56
CA ALA A 24 0.54 -8.92 0.68
C ALA A 24 0.71 -10.24 1.47
N VAL A 25 1.45 -10.22 2.57
CA VAL A 25 1.67 -11.41 3.42
C VAL A 25 0.36 -11.88 4.06
N TYR A 26 -0.40 -10.96 4.67
CA TYR A 26 -1.67 -11.32 5.31
C TYR A 26 -2.75 -11.71 4.28
N PHE A 27 -2.74 -11.08 3.10
CA PHE A 27 -3.62 -11.46 1.99
C PHE A 27 -3.28 -12.86 1.46
N ALA A 28 -1.99 -13.18 1.28
CA ALA A 28 -1.55 -14.51 0.85
C ALA A 28 -1.93 -15.61 1.87
N ARG A 29 -1.81 -15.30 3.18
CA ARG A 29 -2.28 -16.17 4.27
C ARG A 29 -3.79 -16.38 4.22
N SER A 30 -4.57 -15.32 3.99
CA SER A 30 -6.02 -15.42 3.86
C SER A 30 -6.44 -16.29 2.66
N LEU A 31 -5.77 -16.16 1.51
CA LEU A 31 -6.02 -17.02 0.35
C LEU A 31 -5.63 -18.48 0.61
N ALA A 32 -4.56 -18.71 1.39
CA ALA A 32 -4.15 -20.06 1.78
C ALA A 32 -5.24 -20.75 2.63
N SER A 33 -5.84 -20.02 3.57
CA SER A 33 -6.93 -20.57 4.40
C SER A 33 -8.22 -20.87 3.64
N MET A 34 -8.41 -20.28 2.45
CA MET A 34 -9.64 -20.43 1.67
C MET A 34 -9.55 -21.54 0.59
N ASN A 35 -8.43 -22.28 0.49
CA ASN A 35 -8.15 -23.17 -0.65
C ASN A 35 -8.40 -22.49 -2.02
N ALA A 36 -8.24 -21.16 -2.08
CA ALA A 36 -8.45 -20.39 -3.29
C ALA A 36 -7.37 -20.76 -4.32
N ALA A 37 -7.83 -21.06 -5.54
CA ALA A 37 -7.09 -21.57 -6.71
C ALA A 37 -5.54 -21.50 -6.62
N ALA A 38 -4.89 -22.67 -6.74
CA ALA A 38 -3.45 -22.75 -6.93
C ALA A 38 -3.09 -22.32 -8.37
N GLY A 39 -2.16 -21.37 -8.52
CA GLY A 39 -1.66 -20.97 -9.83
C GLY A 39 -1.09 -19.55 -9.91
N PRO A 40 -0.63 -19.13 -11.10
CA PRO A 40 -0.07 -17.79 -11.36
C PRO A 40 -1.03 -16.65 -11.03
N SER A 41 -2.34 -16.90 -11.20
CA SER A 41 -3.42 -15.96 -10.85
C SER A 41 -3.43 -15.59 -9.36
N ARG A 42 -3.03 -16.52 -8.48
CA ARG A 42 -2.90 -16.26 -7.03
C ARG A 42 -1.78 -15.27 -6.74
N TRP A 43 -0.63 -15.44 -7.37
CA TRP A 43 0.51 -14.53 -7.19
C TRP A 43 0.21 -13.15 -7.76
N MET A 44 -0.49 -13.07 -8.90
CA MET A 44 -1.01 -11.80 -9.41
C MET A 44 -2.01 -11.15 -8.45
N ALA A 45 -2.93 -11.92 -7.85
CA ALA A 45 -3.85 -11.39 -6.85
C ALA A 45 -3.15 -10.91 -5.58
N VAL A 46 -2.06 -11.57 -5.16
CA VAL A 46 -1.22 -11.13 -4.03
C VAL A 46 -0.44 -9.87 -4.37
N ALA A 47 0.11 -9.74 -5.58
CA ALA A 47 0.81 -8.52 -5.99
C ALA A 47 -0.15 -7.33 -6.17
N ALA A 48 -1.31 -7.58 -6.77
CA ALA A 48 -2.38 -6.62 -6.96
C ALA A 48 -3.39 -6.62 -5.80
N TRP A 49 -2.98 -7.05 -4.60
CA TRP A 49 -3.88 -7.16 -3.44
C TRP A 49 -4.64 -5.87 -3.13
N PRO A 50 -4.08 -4.63 -3.28
CA PRO A 50 -4.83 -3.42 -3.02
C PRO A 50 -6.05 -3.23 -3.95
N PHE A 51 -6.05 -3.91 -5.10
CA PHE A 51 -7.13 -3.87 -6.09
C PHE A 51 -7.98 -5.15 -6.09
N ALA A 52 -7.43 -6.26 -5.59
CA ALA A 52 -8.11 -7.56 -5.53
C ALA A 52 -9.01 -7.73 -4.29
N THR A 53 -8.93 -6.83 -3.30
CA THR A 53 -9.73 -6.88 -2.07
C THR A 53 -11.18 -6.44 -2.28
N LYS A 54 -11.98 -7.21 -3.04
CA LYS A 54 -13.44 -7.17 -2.86
C LYS A 54 -13.77 -7.90 -1.55
N GLN A 55 -13.71 -7.17 -0.44
CA GLN A 55 -14.13 -7.57 0.92
C GLN A 55 -13.88 -9.05 1.26
N ILE A 56 -12.70 -9.37 1.77
CA ILE A 56 -12.46 -10.65 2.44
C ILE A 56 -13.46 -10.75 3.60
N LYS A 57 -14.54 -11.51 3.42
CA LYS A 57 -15.63 -11.73 4.39
C LYS A 57 -15.62 -13.19 4.84
N GLY A 58 -15.98 -13.45 6.10
CA GLY A 58 -16.06 -14.80 6.65
C GLY A 58 -14.80 -15.24 7.41
N ALA A 59 -14.42 -16.51 7.31
CA ALA A 59 -13.40 -17.20 8.12
C ALA A 59 -11.98 -16.59 8.13
N ALA A 60 -11.72 -15.54 7.35
CA ALA A 60 -10.46 -14.80 7.32
C ALA A 60 -10.57 -13.36 7.88
N ALA A 61 -11.60 -13.07 8.69
CA ALA A 61 -11.89 -11.74 9.22
C ALA A 61 -10.73 -11.09 10.00
N GLU A 62 -9.95 -11.88 10.76
CA GLU A 62 -8.78 -11.35 11.49
C GLU A 62 -7.68 -10.86 10.53
N ASN A 63 -7.34 -11.67 9.52
CA ASN A 63 -6.38 -11.28 8.49
C ASN A 63 -6.91 -10.11 7.64
N ALA A 64 -8.23 -10.06 7.40
CA ALA A 64 -8.89 -8.98 6.68
C ALA A 64 -8.76 -7.63 7.40
N ALA A 65 -8.82 -7.60 8.73
CA ALA A 65 -8.63 -6.37 9.50
C ALA A 65 -7.22 -5.78 9.33
N VAL A 66 -6.19 -6.64 9.30
CA VAL A 66 -4.80 -6.22 9.06
C VAL A 66 -4.63 -5.72 7.62
N VAL A 67 -5.19 -6.42 6.63
CA VAL A 67 -5.15 -6.00 5.22
C VAL A 67 -5.86 -4.66 5.02
N ASN A 68 -7.01 -4.44 5.67
CA ASN A 68 -7.71 -3.15 5.63
C ASN A 68 -6.92 -2.02 6.30
N LYS A 69 -6.21 -2.27 7.40
CA LYS A 69 -5.32 -1.25 7.98
C LYS A 69 -4.14 -0.97 7.05
N ALA A 70 -3.55 -2.02 6.47
CA ALA A 70 -2.45 -1.90 5.52
C ALA A 70 -2.86 -1.09 4.29
N ILE A 71 -4.10 -1.24 3.79
CA ILE A 71 -4.57 -0.51 2.60
C ILE A 71 -4.68 0.99 2.90
N ILE A 72 -5.19 1.34 4.08
CA ILE A 72 -5.32 2.74 4.52
C ILE A 72 -3.93 3.37 4.63
N VAL A 73 -2.97 2.69 5.28
CA VAL A 73 -1.60 3.19 5.44
C VAL A 73 -0.91 3.34 4.08
N PHE A 74 -1.08 2.35 3.18
CA PHE A 74 -0.53 2.38 1.84
C PHE A 74 -1.00 3.61 1.06
N PHE A 75 -2.32 3.85 1.00
CA PHE A 75 -2.87 5.00 0.31
C PHE A 75 -2.47 6.33 0.98
N LEU A 76 -2.46 6.39 2.31
CA LEU A 76 -2.00 7.58 3.04
C LEU A 76 -0.56 7.94 2.68
N CYS A 77 0.34 6.96 2.68
CA CYS A 77 1.73 7.13 2.28
C CYS A 77 1.87 7.59 0.82
N LEU A 78 1.11 7.03 -0.11
CA LEU A 78 1.10 7.47 -1.50
C LEU A 78 0.58 8.91 -1.66
N THR A 79 -0.49 9.26 -0.95
CA THR A 79 -1.02 10.64 -0.95
C THR A 79 0.02 11.62 -0.41
N LEU A 80 0.72 11.29 0.68
CA LEU A 80 1.79 12.12 1.23
C LEU A 80 2.95 12.29 0.23
N ALA A 81 3.34 11.23 -0.48
CA ALA A 81 4.36 11.31 -1.52
C ALA A 81 3.93 12.28 -2.64
N VAL A 82 2.70 12.14 -3.15
CA VAL A 82 2.14 13.01 -4.21
C VAL A 82 2.05 14.46 -3.75
N LEU A 83 1.60 14.71 -2.52
CA LEU A 83 1.54 16.05 -1.92
C LEU A 83 2.94 16.66 -1.80
N THR A 84 3.92 15.89 -1.34
CA THR A 84 5.31 16.36 -1.17
C THR A 84 5.93 16.75 -2.51
N ILE A 85 5.70 15.95 -3.55
CA ILE A 85 6.12 16.26 -4.93
C ILE A 85 5.44 17.53 -5.41
N SER A 86 4.10 17.61 -5.30
CA SER A 86 3.29 18.74 -5.77
C SER A 86 3.64 20.06 -5.08
N LEU A 87 3.82 20.04 -3.76
CA LEU A 87 4.26 21.21 -3.00
C LEU A 87 5.66 21.63 -3.42
N SER A 88 6.58 20.68 -3.58
CA SER A 88 7.96 21.00 -3.96
C SER A 88 8.08 21.56 -5.37
N THR A 89 7.29 21.07 -6.33
CA THR A 89 7.28 21.57 -7.70
C THR A 89 6.65 22.97 -7.77
N ASN A 90 5.52 23.18 -7.10
CA ASN A 90 4.87 24.49 -7.06
C ASN A 90 5.69 25.54 -6.31
N TYR A 91 6.28 25.19 -5.18
CA TYR A 91 7.13 26.11 -4.42
C TYR A 91 8.37 26.51 -5.24
N ASN A 92 9.01 25.54 -5.92
CA ASN A 92 10.12 25.83 -6.84
C ASN A 92 9.71 26.74 -8.01
N ARG A 93 8.45 26.71 -8.45
CA ARG A 93 7.94 27.55 -9.53
C ARG A 93 7.66 28.99 -9.06
N ILE A 94 7.13 29.15 -7.85
CA ILE A 94 6.77 30.46 -7.29
C ILE A 94 8.00 31.20 -6.73
N ALA A 95 8.99 30.47 -6.24
CA ALA A 95 10.21 31.04 -5.66
C ALA A 95 11.30 31.42 -6.69
N LYS A 96 11.03 31.24 -7.99
CA LYS A 96 11.84 31.73 -9.11
C LYS A 96 11.17 32.94 -9.73
#